data_AF-A0A0F8PPF6-F1
#
_entry.id   AF-A0A0F8PPF6-F1
#
_cell.length_a   1.000
_cell.length_b   1.000
_cell.length_c   1.000
_cell.angle_alpha   90.00
_cell.angle_beta   90.00
_cell.angle_gamma   90.00
#
_symmetry.space_group_name_H-M   'P 1'
#
loop_
_entity.id
_entity.type
_entity.pdbx_description
1 polymer ?
#
loop_
_entity_poly.entity_id
_entity_poly.type
_entity_poly.pdbx_seq_one_letter_code
_entity_poly.pdbx_strand_id
1 'polypeptide(L)'
;MYKKRDIVEKHYDTYKNLLEADKLYLHDNESLFGHMFISFLSLYGYAKIQNCIRKADLTSKYSPRDLIEQFRKVYMMDLDCQMILTEVPKKISEIEKKLNLKLFHK
;
A
#
# COMPACT_ATOMS: atom_id res chain seq x y z
N MET A 1 -3.29 2.67 -27.37
CA MET A 1 -3.30 3.79 -26.38
C MET A 1 -4.68 4.14 -25.84
N TYR A 2 -5.77 4.01 -26.61
CA TYR A 2 -7.14 4.34 -26.19
C TYR A 2 -7.69 3.53 -25.00
N LYS A 3 -7.44 2.21 -24.94
CA LYS A 3 -7.94 1.35 -23.85
C LYS A 3 -7.48 1.78 -22.44
N LYS A 4 -6.30 2.39 -22.31
CA LYS A 4 -5.81 2.84 -21.00
C LYS A 4 -6.52 4.10 -20.52
N ARG A 5 -6.93 4.99 -21.43
CA ARG A 5 -7.68 6.20 -21.09
C ARG A 5 -9.10 5.88 -20.65
N ASP A 6 -9.78 5.00 -21.39
CA ASP A 6 -11.13 4.51 -21.06
C ASP A 6 -11.20 3.90 -19.65
N ILE A 7 -10.18 3.11 -19.29
CA ILE A 7 -10.08 2.53 -17.95
C ILE A 7 -9.91 3.63 -16.89
N VAL A 8 -9.05 4.62 -17.11
CA VAL A 8 -8.87 5.74 -16.18
C VAL A 8 -10.16 6.53 -16.02
N GLU A 9 -10.87 6.79 -17.12
CA GLU A 9 -12.12 7.54 -17.15
C GLU A 9 -13.22 6.79 -16.37
N LYS A 10 -13.39 5.49 -16.59
CA LYS A 10 -14.31 4.64 -15.81
C LYS A 10 -13.99 4.61 -14.32
N HIS A 11 -12.70 4.55 -13.96
CA HIS A 11 -12.30 4.58 -12.55
C HIS A 11 -12.60 5.95 -11.94
N TYR A 12 -12.42 7.04 -12.69
CA TYR A 12 -12.72 8.39 -12.25
C TYR A 12 -14.22 8.61 -12.07
N ASP A 13 -15.05 8.08 -12.99
CA ASP A 13 -16.51 8.17 -12.92
C ASP A 13 -17.08 7.37 -11.74
N THR A 14 -16.55 6.16 -11.53
CA THR A 14 -16.90 5.33 -10.35
C THR A 14 -16.50 6.03 -9.05
N TYR A 15 -15.32 6.65 -9.05
CA TYR A 15 -14.82 7.41 -7.90
C TYR A 15 -15.69 8.63 -7.59
N LYS A 16 -16.13 9.37 -8.62
CA LYS A 16 -17.05 10.49 -8.47
C LYS A 16 -18.38 10.06 -7.87
N ASN A 17 -18.99 8.98 -8.35
CA ASN A 17 -20.26 8.47 -7.81
C ASN A 17 -20.13 7.99 -6.36
N LEU A 18 -19.02 7.32 -6.03
CA LEU A 18 -18.72 6.92 -4.65
C LEU A 18 -18.59 8.15 -3.74
N LEU A 19 -17.91 9.19 -4.23
CA LEU A 19 -17.73 10.45 -3.51
C LEU A 19 -18.99 11.29 -3.38
N GLU A 20 -19.90 11.26 -4.35
CA GLU A 20 -21.18 11.94 -4.22
C GLU A 20 -22.08 11.25 -3.18
N ALA A 21 -21.98 9.92 -3.05
CA ALA A 21 -22.61 9.19 -1.95
C ALA A 21 -21.95 9.50 -0.59
N ASP A 22 -20.61 9.60 -0.52
CA ASP A 22 -19.88 9.97 0.69
C ASP A 22 -20.00 11.47 1.07
N LYS A 23 -20.21 12.37 0.09
CA LYS A 23 -20.46 13.81 0.29
C LYS A 23 -21.70 14.07 1.15
N LEU A 24 -22.72 13.21 1.04
CA LEU A 24 -23.91 13.30 1.90
C LEU A 24 -23.57 13.03 3.38
N TYR A 25 -22.51 12.25 3.65
CA TYR A 25 -22.03 11.94 5.00
C TYR A 25 -20.99 12.93 5.52
N LEU A 26 -20.13 13.49 4.65
CA LEU A 26 -19.13 14.50 5.02
C LEU A 26 -19.65 15.91 4.72
N HIS A 27 -20.24 16.54 5.74
CA HIS A 27 -20.87 17.87 5.70
C HIS A 27 -19.93 19.02 5.29
N ASP A 28 -18.62 18.79 5.34
CA ASP A 28 -17.59 19.80 5.08
C ASP A 28 -16.66 19.36 3.92
N ASN A 29 -16.52 20.25 2.93
CA ASN A 29 -15.76 19.99 1.72
C ASN A 29 -14.27 19.73 2.02
N GLU A 30 -13.67 20.43 3.00
CA GLU A 30 -12.26 20.21 3.34
C GLU A 30 -12.02 18.81 3.89
N SER A 31 -12.92 18.33 4.76
CA SER A 31 -12.89 16.97 5.29
C SER A 31 -13.00 15.90 4.19
N LEU A 32 -13.86 16.14 3.19
CA LEU A 32 -13.98 15.27 2.01
C LEU A 32 -12.68 15.25 1.19
N PHE A 33 -12.08 16.42 0.94
CA PHE A 33 -10.80 16.50 0.21
C PHE A 33 -9.67 15.80 0.97
N GLY A 34 -9.61 15.94 2.29
CA GLY A 34 -8.66 15.21 3.13
C GLY A 34 -8.83 13.70 3.04
N HIS A 35 -10.07 13.22 3.14
CA HIS A 35 -10.38 11.79 3.02
C HIS A 35 -10.03 11.25 1.62
N MET A 36 -10.37 11.99 0.56
CA MET A 36 -10.00 11.65 -0.81
C MET A 36 -8.49 11.55 -0.99
N PHE A 37 -7.75 12.53 -0.46
CA PHE A 37 -6.30 12.61 -0.59
C PHE A 37 -5.61 11.42 0.10
N ILE A 38 -5.99 11.12 1.34
CA ILE A 38 -5.44 9.98 2.10
C ILE A 38 -5.83 8.65 1.43
N SER A 39 -7.06 8.54 0.94
CA SER A 39 -7.53 7.36 0.21
C SER A 39 -6.73 7.15 -1.08
N PHE A 40 -6.44 8.23 -1.82
CA PHE A 40 -5.62 8.18 -3.03
C PHE A 40 -4.17 7.77 -2.72
N LEU A 41 -3.54 8.34 -1.68
CA LEU A 41 -2.21 7.95 -1.22
C LEU A 41 -2.16 6.47 -0.83
N SER A 42 -3.17 6.00 -0.11
CA SER A 42 -3.28 4.59 0.29
C SER A 42 -3.40 3.66 -0.91
N LEU A 43 -4.25 4.00 -1.89
CA LEU A 43 -4.42 3.25 -3.12
C LEU A 43 -3.14 3.26 -3.98
N TYR A 44 -2.46 4.40 -4.07
CA TYR A 44 -1.18 4.53 -4.77
C TYR A 44 -0.11 3.64 -4.14
N GLY A 45 0.00 3.65 -2.81
CA GLY A 45 0.89 2.76 -2.06
C GLY A 45 0.58 1.29 -2.32
N TYR A 46 -0.70 0.90 -2.24
CA TYR A 46 -1.16 -0.45 -2.52
C TYR A 46 -0.82 -0.90 -3.95
N ALA A 47 -1.08 -0.06 -4.95
CA ALA A 47 -0.77 -0.33 -6.34
C ALA A 47 0.75 -0.44 -6.59
N LYS A 48 1.57 0.34 -5.88
CA LYS A 48 3.03 0.24 -5.93
C LYS A 48 3.51 -1.10 -5.37
N ILE A 49 2.97 -1.53 -4.23
CA ILE A 49 3.27 -2.84 -3.63
C ILE A 49 2.87 -3.96 -4.59
N GLN A 50 1.66 -3.90 -5.15
CA GLN A 50 1.19 -4.89 -6.12
C GLN A 50 2.08 -4.95 -7.38
N ASN A 51 2.57 -3.80 -7.85
CA ASN A 51 3.53 -3.76 -8.94
C ASN A 51 4.88 -4.38 -8.57
N CYS A 52 5.38 -4.20 -7.35
CA CYS A 52 6.60 -4.87 -6.89
C CYS A 52 6.42 -6.40 -6.84
N ILE A 53 5.29 -6.88 -6.32
CA ILE A 53 4.96 -8.31 -6.29
C ILE A 53 4.91 -8.89 -7.71
N ARG A 54 4.27 -8.17 -8.65
CA ARG A 54 4.19 -8.58 -10.06
C ARG A 54 5.57 -8.62 -10.73
N LYS A 55 6.44 -7.65 -10.45
CA LYS A 55 7.81 -7.63 -10.99
C LYS A 55 8.67 -8.78 -10.46
N ALA A 56 8.40 -9.24 -9.25
CA ALA A 56 9.09 -10.36 -8.62
C ALA A 56 8.48 -11.74 -8.94
N ASP A 57 7.46 -11.81 -9.81
CA ASP A 57 6.69 -13.03 -10.13
C ASP A 57 6.14 -13.74 -8.87
N LEU A 58 5.75 -12.93 -7.86
CA LEU A 58 5.25 -13.42 -6.58
C LEU A 58 3.71 -13.37 -6.48
N THR A 59 3.03 -13.02 -7.57
CA THR A 59 1.57 -12.83 -7.60
C THR A 59 0.79 -14.09 -7.23
N SER A 60 1.35 -15.29 -7.47
CA SER A 60 0.73 -16.57 -7.08
C SER A 60 0.89 -16.91 -5.60
N LYS A 61 1.79 -16.23 -4.86
CA LYS A 61 2.12 -16.58 -3.47
C LYS A 61 1.74 -15.50 -2.45
N TYR A 62 1.68 -14.25 -2.86
CA TYR A 62 1.45 -13.13 -1.94
C TYR A 62 0.51 -12.10 -2.57
N SER A 63 -0.54 -11.72 -1.84
CA SER A 63 -1.27 -10.50 -2.10
C SER A 63 -0.56 -9.29 -1.44
N PRO A 64 -0.83 -8.05 -1.88
CA PRO A 64 -0.30 -6.87 -1.22
C PRO A 64 -0.65 -6.81 0.27
N ARG A 65 -1.82 -7.34 0.66
CA ARG A 65 -2.25 -7.42 2.07
C ARG A 65 -1.39 -8.39 2.86
N ASP A 66 -1.14 -9.59 2.31
CA ASP A 66 -0.27 -10.58 2.95
C ASP A 66 1.13 -10.02 3.16
N LEU A 67 1.62 -9.26 2.18
CA LEU A 67 2.92 -8.61 2.27
C LEU A 67 2.95 -7.63 3.44
N ILE A 68 2.01 -6.69 3.51
CA ILE A 68 1.90 -5.74 4.62
C ILE A 68 1.84 -6.46 5.96
N GLU A 69 1.08 -7.56 6.06
CA GLU A 69 0.96 -8.34 7.28
C GLU A 69 2.27 -9.05 7.68
N GLN A 70 3.02 -9.59 6.73
CA GLN A 70 4.34 -10.14 7.03
C GLN A 70 5.30 -9.03 7.48
N PHE A 71 5.39 -7.92 6.74
CA PHE A 71 6.30 -6.82 7.08
C PHE A 71 5.94 -6.14 8.41
N ARG A 72 4.66 -6.11 8.82
CA ARG A 72 4.21 -5.61 10.12
C ARG A 72 4.84 -6.37 11.30
N LYS A 73 5.25 -7.63 11.11
CA LYS A 73 5.88 -8.43 12.18
C LYS A 73 7.28 -7.95 12.53
N VAL A 74 7.92 -7.19 11.65
CA VAL A 74 9.23 -6.58 11.90
C VAL A 74 9.01 -5.13 12.31
N TYR A 75 9.41 -4.78 13.51
CA TYR A 75 9.33 -3.42 14.03
C TYR A 75 10.56 -3.09 14.88
N MET A 76 10.94 -1.82 14.90
CA MET A 76 11.97 -1.31 15.81
C MET A 76 11.34 -1.12 17.18
N MET A 77 11.95 -1.68 18.22
CA MET A 77 11.62 -1.40 19.61
C MET A 77 12.71 -0.51 20.19
N ASP A 78 12.31 0.51 20.94
CA ASP A 78 13.23 1.26 21.79
C ASP A 78 13.37 0.49 23.11
N LEU A 79 14.56 -0.08 23.33
CA LEU A 79 14.95 -0.70 24.58
C LEU A 79 16.16 0.08 25.10
N ASP A 80 15.98 0.75 26.24
CA ASP A 80 17.03 1.48 26.95
C ASP A 80 17.84 2.45 26.06
N CYS A 81 17.13 3.31 25.30
CA CYS A 81 17.72 4.32 24.40
C CYS A 81 18.51 3.72 23.22
N GLN A 82 18.34 2.43 22.94
CA GLN A 82 18.86 1.78 21.74
C GLN A 82 17.69 1.33 20.86
N MET A 83 17.73 1.75 19.60
CA MET A 83 16.80 1.28 18.57
C MET A 83 17.17 -0.14 18.19
N ILE A 84 16.49 -1.13 18.76
CA ILE A 84 16.73 -2.54 18.46
C ILE A 84 15.71 -2.99 17.42
N LEU A 85 16.20 -3.45 16.27
CA LEU A 85 15.38 -4.17 15.30
C LEU A 85 15.01 -5.54 15.88
N THR A 86 13.71 -5.83 15.96
CA THR A 86 13.24 -7.19 16.28
C THR A 86 13.76 -8.20 15.25
N GLU A 87 13.97 -9.45 15.68
CA GLU A 87 14.52 -10.52 14.83
C GLU A 87 13.72 -10.63 13.52
N VAL A 88 14.37 -10.36 12.38
CA VAL A 88 13.75 -10.50 11.07
C VAL A 88 13.58 -11.99 10.78
N PRO A 89 12.33 -12.50 10.70
CA PRO A 89 12.08 -13.90 10.37
C PRO A 89 12.70 -14.25 9.01
N LYS A 90 13.30 -15.43 8.89
CA LYS A 90 13.94 -15.88 7.63
C LYS A 90 13.03 -15.72 6.40
N LYS A 91 11.73 -16.00 6.56
CA LYS A 91 10.71 -15.81 5.51
C LYS A 91 10.63 -14.37 5.00
N ILE A 92 10.79 -13.38 5.89
CA ILE A 92 10.73 -11.94 5.53
C ILE A 92 12.00 -11.51 4.81
N SER A 93 13.17 -11.99 5.24
CA SER A 93 14.43 -11.74 4.53
C SER A 93 14.44 -12.37 3.12
N GLU A 94 13.85 -13.55 2.95
CA GLU A 94 13.70 -14.16 1.61
C GLU A 94 12.74 -13.37 0.71
N ILE A 95 11.64 -12.85 1.27
CA ILE A 95 10.70 -12.00 0.54
C ILE A 95 11.37 -10.68 0.14
N GLU A 96 12.11 -10.05 1.04
CA GLU A 96 12.89 -8.82 0.78
C GLU A 96 13.90 -9.02 -0.35
N LYS A 97 14.68 -10.13 -0.32
CA LYS A 97 15.62 -10.49 -1.38
C LYS A 97 14.92 -10.70 -2.73
N LYS A 98 13.77 -11.39 -2.75
CA LYS A 98 13.01 -11.63 -3.98
C LYS A 98 12.38 -10.35 -4.55
N LEU A 99 11.98 -9.44 -3.67
CA LEU A 99 11.46 -8.13 -4.08
C LEU A 99 12.55 -7.12 -4.42
N ASN A 100 13.82 -7.48 -4.19
CA ASN A 100 15.00 -6.61 -4.34
C ASN A 100 14.84 -5.28 -3.59
N LEU A 101 14.23 -5.34 -2.40
CA LEU A 101 14.05 -4.18 -1.52
C LEU A 101 15.19 -4.15 -0.50
N LYS A 102 15.65 -2.97 -0.10
CA LYS A 102 16.61 -2.78 0.99
C LYS A 102 15.90 -2.06 2.14
N LEU A 103 14.98 -2.75 2.80
CA LEU A 103 14.15 -2.18 3.86
C LEU A 103 14.76 -2.34 5.24
N PHE A 104 15.47 -3.44 5.48
CA PHE A 104 16.12 -3.70 6.77
C PHE A 104 17.64 -3.59 6.59
N HIS A 105 18.18 -2.38 6.81
CA HIS A 105 19.63 -2.22 6.96
C HIS A 105 20.03 -2.72 8.35
N LYS A 106 21.04 -3.59 8.37
CA LYS A 106 21.74 -4.04 9.58
C LYS A 106 22.90 -3.09 9.86
#